data_AF-A0A2S9F6N4-F1
#
_entry.id   AF-A0A2S9F6N4-F1
#
_cell.length_a   1.000
_cell.length_b   1.000
_cell.length_c   1.000
_cell.angle_alpha   90.00
_cell.angle_beta   90.00
_cell.angle_gamma   90.00
#
_symmetry.space_group_name_H-M   'P 1'
#
loop_
_entity.id
_entity.type
_entity.pdbx_description
1 polymer ?
#
loop_
_entity_poly.entity_id
_entity_poly.type
_entity_poly.pdbx_seq_one_letter_code
_entity_poly.pdbx_strand_id
1 'polypeptide(L)' 'MSPVRRGETFPIHNRIGVLRAERRMTRAQLAELIDVNPQTVGALER' A
#
# COMPACT_ATOMS: atom_id res chain seq x y z
N MET A 1 -4.68 22.44 1.64
CA MET A 1 -4.79 21.24 0.78
C MET A 1 -4.66 21.69 -0.66
N SER A 2 -3.49 21.53 -1.28
CA SER A 2 -3.32 21.86 -2.70
C SER A 2 -4.12 20.90 -3.57
N PRO A 3 -4.83 21.38 -4.62
CA PRO A 3 -5.56 20.51 -5.52
C PRO A 3 -4.56 19.63 -6.27
N VAL A 4 -4.70 18.32 -6.11
CA VAL A 4 -3.90 17.33 -6.84
C VAL A 4 -4.19 17.52 -8.32
N ARG A 5 -3.19 17.95 -9.10
CA ARG A 5 -3.28 18.05 -10.57
C ARG A 5 -3.50 16.64 -11.12
N ARG A 6 -4.73 16.33 -11.56
CA ARG A 6 -5.00 15.14 -12.36
C ARG A 6 -4.50 15.40 -13.78
N GLY A 7 -3.23 15.08 -14.05
CA GLY A 7 -2.76 14.83 -15.42
C GLY A 7 -3.44 13.60 -16.01
N GLU A 8 -3.05 13.15 -17.21
CA GLU A 8 -3.55 11.90 -17.81
C GLU A 8 -3.60 10.79 -16.75
N THR A 9 -4.82 10.38 -16.39
CA THR A 9 -5.05 9.50 -15.24
C THR A 9 -4.73 8.08 -15.64
N PHE A 10 -3.46 7.70 -15.56
CA PHE A 10 -3.10 6.29 -15.53
C PHE A 10 -3.77 5.66 -14.30
N PRO A 11 -4.47 4.53 -14.44
CA PRO A 11 -5.08 3.86 -13.30
C PRO A 11 -3.97 3.45 -12.31
N ILE A 12 -4.01 4.03 -11.11
CA ILE A 12 -3.11 3.63 -10.02
C ILE A 12 -3.70 2.36 -9.42
N HIS A 13 -3.08 1.22 -9.74
CA HIS A 13 -3.42 -0.04 -9.12
C HIS A 13 -2.72 -0.16 -7.76
N ASN A 14 -3.40 -0.76 -6.79
CA ASN A 14 -2.77 -1.10 -5.53
C ASN A 14 -1.74 -2.20 -5.76
N ARG A 15 -0.46 -1.89 -5.49
CA ARG A 15 0.67 -2.83 -5.64
C ARG A 15 1.31 -3.21 -4.31
N ILE A 16 0.68 -2.88 -3.18
CA ILE A 16 1.24 -3.13 -1.85
C ILE A 16 1.56 -4.62 -1.67
N GLY A 17 0.66 -5.53 -2.05
CA GLY A 17 0.87 -6.96 -1.93
C GLY A 17 2.05 -7.48 -2.75
N VAL A 18 2.22 -6.96 -3.97
CA VAL A 18 3.36 -7.29 -4.85
C VAL A 18 4.67 -6.81 -4.22
N LEU A 19 4.75 -5.53 -3.87
CA LEU A 19 5.95 -4.91 -3.29
C LEU A 19 6.36 -5.56 -1.96
N ARG A 20 5.38 -5.96 -1.13
CA ARG A 20 5.63 -6.68 0.11
C ARG A 20 6.21 -8.07 -0.16
N ALA A 21 5.63 -8.80 -1.11
CA ALA A 21 6.08 -10.14 -1.48
C ALA A 21 7.49 -10.12 -2.08
N GLU A 22 7.79 -9.15 -2.97
CA GLU A 22 9.13 -8.93 -3.54
C GLU A 22 10.19 -8.71 -2.44
N ARG A 23 9.82 -8.01 -1.37
CA ARG A 23 10.68 -7.76 -0.20
C ARG A 23 10.68 -8.89 0.83
N ARG A 24 9.99 -10.01 0.57
CA ARG A 24 9.83 -11.16 1.49
C ARG A 24 9.34 -10.75 2.88
N MET A 25 8.47 -9.74 2.95
CA MET A 25 7.91 -9.23 4.20
C MET A 25 6.55 -9.86 4.49
N THR A 26 6.24 -10.10 5.77
CA THR A 26 4.89 -10.43 6.23
C THR A 26 4.03 -9.17 6.34
N ARG A 27 2.70 -9.34 6.42
CA ARG A 27 1.77 -8.20 6.63
C ARG A 27 2.03 -7.48 7.95
N ALA A 28 2.38 -8.23 9.00
CA ALA A 28 2.71 -7.67 10.31
C ALA A 28 3.97 -6.82 10.26
N GLN A 29 5.03 -7.30 9.58
CA GLN A 29 6.27 -6.52 9.40
C GLN A 29 6.04 -5.23 8.61
N LEU A 30 5.23 -5.27 7.54
CA LEU A 30 4.88 -4.04 6.82
C LEU A 30 4.09 -3.09 7.72
N ALA A 31 3.15 -3.60 8.49
CA ALA A 31 2.30 -2.80 9.38
C ALA A 31 3.12 -2.09 10.46
N GLU A 32 4.10 -2.77 11.05
CA GLU A 32 5.05 -2.21 12.01
C GLU A 32 5.90 -1.09 11.40
N LEU A 33 6.41 -1.28 10.18
CA LEU A 33 7.25 -0.28 9.50
C LEU A 33 6.51 1.03 9.18
N ILE A 34 5.20 0.97 9.01
CA ILE A 34 4.37 2.14 8.64
C ILE A 34 3.41 2.56 9.76
N ASP A 35 3.57 2.02 10.95
CA ASP A 35 2.78 2.29 12.16
C ASP A 35 1.26 2.19 11.94
N VAL A 36 0.82 1.04 11.43
CA VAL A 36 -0.62 0.74 11.24
C VAL A 36 -0.99 -0.62 11.84
N ASN A 37 -2.29 -0.84 12.01
CA ASN A 37 -2.82 -2.14 12.37
C ASN A 37 -2.57 -3.16 11.23
N PRO A 38 -2.07 -4.39 11.50
CA PRO A 38 -1.89 -5.45 10.50
C PRO A 38 -3.14 -5.78 9.67
N GLN A 39 -4.34 -5.60 10.23
CA GLN A 39 -5.61 -5.78 9.52
C GLN A 39 -5.80 -4.74 8.41
N THR A 40 -5.31 -3.51 8.61
CA THR A 40 -5.34 -2.44 7.59
C THR A 40 -4.56 -2.87 6.36
N VAL A 41 -3.38 -3.47 6.53
CA VAL A 41 -2.61 -4.02 5.41
C VAL A 41 -3.40 -5.10 4.67
N GLY A 42 -4.06 -6.00 5.40
CA GLY A 42 -4.91 -7.03 4.79
C GLY A 42 -6.16 -6.50 4.08
N ALA A 43 -6.67 -5.33 4.49
CA ALA A 43 -7.75 -4.63 3.79
C ALA A 43 -7.24 -3.92 2.54
N LEU A 44 -6.04 -3.34 2.59
CA LEU A 44 -5.41 -2.68 1.44
C LEU A 44 -4.97 -3.69 0.37
N GLU A 45 -4.60 -4.92 0.71
CA GLU A 45 -4.18 -5.93 -0.28
C GLU A 45 -5.35 -6.62 -1.02
N ARG A 46 -6.60 -6.35 -0.67
CA ARG A 46 -7.80 -6.88 -1.31
C ARG A 46 -8.38 -5.89 -2.30
#